data_AF-A0A2U9BH29-F1
#
_entry.id   AF-A0A2U9BH29-F1
#
_cell.length_a   1.000
_cell.length_b   1.000
_cell.length_c   1.000
_cell.angle_alpha   90.00
_cell.angle_beta   90.00
_cell.angle_gamma   90.00
#
_symmetry.space_group_name_H-M   'P 1'
#
loop_
_entity.id
_entity.type
_entity.pdbx_description
1 polymer ?
#
loop_
_entity_poly.entity_id
_entity_poly.type
_entity_poly.pdbx_seq_one_letter_code
_entity_poly.pdbx_strand_id
1 'polypeptide(L)'
;MTPLSGLLRLATRVSVAAAWFVRGGLCPLVAWLWRRSRLFLASRVFTPAATYVHLAVGWRGERGSANEPEVTDGGDGVGETRVEEGRREAGPGTAGPGDTDGEEDAALYRADPADELYCGYDSTWEAEVSDERTLAGSWRPAAPRPYKFSRFENAARDMYNYRHDYPLWDSFPISFVEQDDKPNLCFYLGKKPSLPDGVYIHNFHNDWYGNYDKLEYVHTYIQWLFPLQEPGMNNDASTLTKGEIEDFLANGTARENLLRSYELMLDFYGIMLCNEKTGEVKRASHWRDRFCNLNNHTHNNLRITRILKCLGTLGFPHYQAPLVHFFLMETLVRGELPNIKDSVLNYFVFAVLDKRERRNLVKFAYLNYDRKDEFVWCPRKIQMMWSGLSASEPGDGDKKDGYEL
;
A
#
# COMPACT_ATOMS: atom_id res chain seq x y z
N MET A 1 -24.52 -55.59 -57.13
CA MET A 1 -24.65 -54.14 -56.91
C MET A 1 -23.64 -53.71 -55.85
N THR A 2 -22.92 -52.65 -56.16
CA THR A 2 -21.90 -51.87 -55.43
C THR A 2 -22.39 -51.29 -54.08
N PRO A 3 -21.58 -50.57 -53.27
CA PRO A 3 -20.26 -50.93 -52.71
C PRO A 3 -19.94 -50.28 -51.31
N LEU A 4 -18.67 -50.41 -50.88
CA LEU A 4 -17.84 -49.51 -50.03
C LEU A 4 -18.21 -49.34 -48.54
N SER A 5 -17.48 -49.88 -47.57
CA SER A 5 -16.06 -49.71 -47.20
C SER A 5 -15.69 -48.33 -46.68
N GLY A 6 -15.40 -48.24 -45.38
CA GLY A 6 -14.69 -47.13 -44.78
C GLY A 6 -15.04 -46.92 -43.31
N LEU A 7 -14.49 -47.75 -42.41
CA LEU A 7 -14.19 -47.38 -41.00
C LEU A 7 -13.63 -48.52 -40.13
N LEU A 8 -12.95 -49.52 -40.68
CA LEU A 8 -12.31 -50.54 -39.83
C LEU A 8 -11.02 -51.11 -40.44
N ARG A 9 -10.04 -50.25 -40.74
CA ARG A 9 -8.63 -50.62 -40.96
C ARG A 9 -7.69 -49.44 -40.62
N LEU A 10 -7.30 -49.31 -39.36
CA LEU A 10 -5.91 -49.01 -38.96
C LEU A 10 -5.73 -49.17 -37.44
N ALA A 11 -6.01 -50.37 -36.93
CA ALA A 11 -5.62 -50.78 -35.58
C ALA A 11 -4.49 -51.80 -35.68
N THR A 12 -3.30 -51.39 -36.12
CA THR A 12 -2.01 -52.06 -35.80
C THR A 12 -0.83 -51.26 -36.36
N ARG A 13 0.25 -51.16 -35.56
CA ARG A 13 1.53 -50.43 -35.76
C ARG A 13 1.39 -48.96 -35.35
N VAL A 14 1.76 -48.54 -34.14
CA VAL A 14 3.12 -48.57 -33.56
C VAL A 14 3.03 -48.78 -32.04
N SER A 15 3.52 -49.92 -31.56
CA SER A 15 4.00 -50.07 -30.18
C SER A 15 5.52 -50.19 -30.25
N VAL A 16 6.18 -49.73 -29.18
CA VAL A 16 7.64 -49.73 -28.94
C VAL A 16 8.39 -48.52 -29.49
N ALA A 17 8.39 -47.42 -28.71
CA ALA A 17 9.55 -46.55 -28.44
C ALA A 17 9.12 -45.36 -27.55
N ALA A 18 8.72 -45.62 -26.31
CA ALA A 18 8.52 -44.57 -25.29
C ALA A 18 9.34 -44.88 -24.01
N ALA A 19 10.45 -45.58 -24.19
CA ALA A 19 11.59 -45.58 -23.29
C ALA A 19 12.78 -45.22 -24.18
N TRP A 20 13.70 -44.40 -23.69
CA TRP A 20 14.76 -43.67 -24.41
C TRP A 20 14.39 -42.25 -24.82
N PHE A 21 14.28 -41.34 -23.84
CA PHE A 21 14.89 -40.00 -23.90
C PHE A 21 14.91 -39.37 -22.50
N VAL A 22 15.60 -40.03 -21.58
CA VAL A 22 16.10 -39.41 -20.34
C VAL A 22 17.63 -39.47 -20.43
N ARG A 23 18.21 -38.39 -20.94
CA ARG A 23 19.62 -37.91 -20.85
C ARG A 23 20.06 -37.25 -22.16
N GLY A 24 20.48 -36.00 -22.06
CA GLY A 24 21.36 -35.35 -23.05
C GLY A 24 20.72 -34.24 -23.89
N GLY A 25 20.99 -32.99 -23.48
CA GLY A 25 21.16 -31.79 -24.31
C GLY A 25 20.23 -31.55 -25.52
N LEU A 26 19.27 -30.64 -25.36
CA LEU A 26 18.59 -30.03 -26.50
C LEU A 26 19.51 -29.00 -27.18
N CYS A 27 19.65 -29.13 -28.50
CA CYS A 27 20.44 -28.27 -29.37
C CYS A 27 19.93 -26.79 -29.32
N PRO A 28 20.79 -25.79 -29.08
CA PRO A 28 20.40 -24.38 -28.94
C PRO A 28 19.62 -23.80 -30.14
N LEU A 29 19.86 -24.35 -31.34
CA LEU A 29 19.25 -23.89 -32.58
C LEU A 29 17.75 -24.19 -32.64
N VAL A 30 17.30 -25.30 -32.06
CA VAL A 30 15.88 -25.72 -32.07
C VAL A 30 15.07 -24.95 -31.04
N ALA A 31 15.66 -24.65 -29.86
CA ALA A 31 15.05 -23.79 -28.86
C ALA A 31 14.93 -22.33 -29.33
N TRP A 32 15.92 -21.85 -30.10
CA TRP A 32 15.89 -20.51 -30.71
C TRP A 32 14.85 -20.40 -31.84
N LEU A 33 14.76 -21.40 -32.73
CA LEU A 33 13.75 -21.44 -33.80
C LEU A 33 12.31 -21.56 -33.24
N TRP A 34 12.11 -22.27 -32.12
CA TRP A 34 10.81 -22.36 -31.44
C TRP A 34 10.41 -21.08 -30.71
N ARG A 35 11.37 -20.30 -30.19
CA ARG A 35 11.12 -18.98 -29.58
C ARG A 35 10.81 -17.89 -30.61
N ARG A 36 11.35 -18.00 -31.84
CA ARG A 36 11.15 -16.99 -32.90
C ARG A 36 9.82 -17.16 -33.64
N SER A 37 9.25 -18.37 -33.69
CA SER A 37 7.96 -18.66 -34.34
C SER A 37 6.73 -18.35 -33.47
N ARG A 38 6.86 -18.26 -32.14
CA ARG A 38 5.78 -17.80 -31.23
C ARG A 38 5.59 -16.29 -31.18
N LEU A 39 6.54 -15.49 -31.69
CA LEU A 39 6.43 -14.03 -31.77
C LEU A 39 5.70 -13.52 -33.03
N PHE A 40 5.27 -14.41 -33.94
CA PHE A 40 4.60 -14.04 -35.20
C PHE A 40 3.15 -14.52 -35.34
N LEU A 41 2.59 -15.20 -34.32
CA LEU A 41 1.22 -15.72 -34.32
C LEU A 41 0.33 -15.20 -33.18
N ALA A 42 0.81 -14.26 -32.37
CA ALA A 42 0.02 -13.57 -31.34
C ALA A 42 -0.44 -12.16 -31.77
N SER A 43 -0.26 -11.80 -33.05
CA SER A 43 -0.81 -10.57 -33.63
C SER A 43 -1.79 -10.93 -34.74
N ARG A 44 -3.08 -10.70 -34.45
CA ARG A 44 -4.28 -10.75 -35.31
C ARG A 44 -5.14 -12.01 -35.15
N VAL A 45 -6.45 -11.76 -35.05
CA VAL A 45 -7.63 -12.66 -35.04
C VAL A 45 -8.04 -13.10 -33.60
N PHE A 46 -9.18 -12.79 -32.96
CA PHE A 46 -10.52 -12.25 -33.31
C PHE A 46 -11.26 -11.79 -32.01
N THR A 47 -12.09 -10.74 -32.09
CA THR A 47 -13.38 -10.54 -31.36
C THR A 47 -14.47 -10.40 -32.46
N PRO A 48 -15.79 -10.67 -32.28
CA PRO A 48 -16.69 -10.36 -31.13
C PRO A 48 -17.62 -11.56 -30.73
N ALA A 49 -18.58 -11.57 -29.78
CA ALA A 49 -19.49 -10.61 -29.13
C ALA A 49 -19.83 -11.14 -27.70
N ALA A 50 -19.71 -10.34 -26.61
CA ALA A 50 -20.71 -9.46 -25.99
C ALA A 50 -21.92 -10.14 -25.30
N THR A 51 -21.83 -10.32 -23.97
CA THR A 51 -22.95 -10.04 -23.04
C THR A 51 -22.40 -9.58 -21.68
N TYR A 52 -23.07 -8.57 -21.12
CA TYR A 52 -22.69 -7.63 -20.06
C TYR A 52 -22.42 -8.20 -18.65
N VAL A 53 -21.39 -7.66 -17.98
CA VAL A 53 -21.49 -7.08 -16.62
C VAL A 53 -20.52 -5.89 -16.54
N HIS A 54 -21.07 -4.67 -16.53
CA HIS A 54 -20.33 -3.42 -16.27
C HIS A 54 -20.43 -3.11 -14.77
N LEU A 55 -19.28 -2.91 -14.10
CA LEU A 55 -19.03 -1.92 -13.04
C LEU A 55 -17.60 -2.13 -12.49
N ALA A 56 -16.60 -1.58 -13.18
CA ALA A 56 -15.31 -1.22 -12.60
C ALA A 56 -14.67 -0.15 -13.48
N VAL A 57 -14.35 0.96 -12.83
CA VAL A 57 -14.02 2.30 -13.34
C VAL A 57 -12.85 2.31 -14.35
N GLY A 58 -13.12 2.80 -15.56
CA GLY A 58 -12.13 3.02 -16.63
C GLY A 58 -11.66 4.47 -16.71
N TRP A 59 -10.34 4.64 -16.85
CA TRP A 59 -9.64 5.90 -17.14
C TRP A 59 -9.76 6.31 -18.63
N ARG A 60 -9.86 7.64 -18.84
CA ARG A 60 -9.42 8.48 -19.99
C ARG A 60 -10.44 8.84 -21.10
N GLY A 61 -10.56 10.16 -21.34
CA GLY A 61 -10.79 10.75 -22.68
C GLY A 61 -11.76 11.93 -22.74
N GLU A 62 -11.25 13.15 -22.92
CA GLU A 62 -12.01 14.39 -23.13
C GLU A 62 -12.90 14.39 -24.39
N ARG A 63 -14.10 14.98 -24.28
CA ARG A 63 -14.65 16.08 -25.11
C ARG A 63 -16.17 16.28 -24.90
N GLY A 64 -16.57 17.54 -24.70
CA GLY A 64 -17.73 18.15 -25.39
C GLY A 64 -19.12 18.09 -24.73
N SER A 65 -19.45 19.15 -23.99
CA SER A 65 -20.73 19.91 -23.94
C SER A 65 -22.01 19.28 -24.55
N ALA A 66 -23.08 19.19 -23.76
CA ALA A 66 -24.29 20.03 -23.85
C ALA A 66 -25.50 19.43 -23.12
N ASN A 67 -26.21 20.30 -22.40
CA ASN A 67 -27.65 20.34 -22.10
C ASN A 67 -28.29 19.32 -21.12
N GLU A 68 -28.62 19.87 -19.95
CA GLU A 68 -29.90 19.78 -19.20
C GLU A 68 -31.16 19.48 -20.05
N PRO A 69 -32.25 18.89 -19.48
CA PRO A 69 -33.03 19.58 -18.44
C PRO A 69 -33.64 18.74 -17.30
N GLU A 70 -33.99 19.49 -16.24
CA GLU A 70 -34.97 19.19 -15.17
C GLU A 70 -36.30 18.66 -15.70
N VAL A 71 -36.94 17.72 -14.97
CA VAL A 71 -38.40 17.70 -14.73
C VAL A 71 -38.72 17.04 -13.37
N THR A 72 -39.73 17.64 -12.76
CA THR A 72 -40.45 17.56 -11.49
C THR A 72 -41.08 16.23 -11.04
N ASP A 73 -41.12 16.09 -9.70
CA ASP A 73 -42.23 15.77 -8.77
C ASP A 73 -43.31 14.70 -9.09
N GLY A 74 -43.67 13.93 -8.05
CA GLY A 74 -44.93 13.18 -8.00
C GLY A 74 -44.91 11.88 -7.19
N GLY A 75 -45.30 11.96 -5.91
CA GLY A 75 -46.45 11.19 -5.40
C GLY A 75 -46.27 9.82 -4.73
N ASP A 76 -46.77 9.77 -3.48
CA ASP A 76 -47.42 8.67 -2.75
C ASP A 76 -46.59 7.53 -2.13
N GLY A 77 -46.54 7.55 -0.78
CA GLY A 77 -47.54 6.79 -0.03
C GLY A 77 -47.07 5.62 0.85
N VAL A 78 -47.38 5.77 2.14
CA VAL A 78 -47.78 4.75 3.14
C VAL A 78 -46.70 4.14 4.05
N GLY A 79 -46.92 4.30 5.36
CA GLY A 79 -46.75 3.20 6.31
C GLY A 79 -45.97 3.49 7.59
N GLU A 80 -46.68 3.92 8.64
CA GLU A 80 -46.21 4.09 10.02
C GLU A 80 -45.53 2.83 10.62
N THR A 81 -44.52 3.00 11.48
CA THR A 81 -44.70 2.79 12.94
C THR A 81 -43.47 3.24 13.75
N ARG A 82 -43.79 4.01 14.78
CA ARG A 82 -42.93 4.58 15.83
C ARG A 82 -42.78 3.56 16.96
N VAL A 83 -41.55 3.30 17.40
CA VAL A 83 -41.27 2.82 18.76
C VAL A 83 -40.10 3.63 19.31
N GLU A 84 -40.40 4.44 20.32
CA GLU A 84 -39.46 5.21 21.11
C GLU A 84 -39.12 4.46 22.41
N GLU A 85 -37.97 4.86 22.96
CA GLU A 85 -37.50 4.78 24.34
C GLU A 85 -36.73 3.54 24.83
N GLY A 86 -35.49 3.85 25.25
CA GLY A 86 -34.61 2.96 26.00
C GLY A 86 -33.30 3.65 26.41
N ARG A 87 -33.38 4.85 27.01
CA ARG A 87 -32.26 5.58 27.63
C ARG A 87 -31.67 4.74 28.77
N ARG A 88 -30.37 4.43 28.73
CA ARG A 88 -29.61 3.93 29.90
C ARG A 88 -28.31 4.68 30.08
N GLU A 89 -28.11 5.09 31.31
CA GLU A 89 -27.15 6.05 31.82
C GLU A 89 -25.73 5.46 31.90
N ALA A 90 -24.75 6.34 31.71
CA ALA A 90 -23.33 6.08 31.88
C ALA A 90 -22.94 6.05 33.37
N GLY A 91 -22.09 5.10 33.74
CA GLY A 91 -21.37 5.05 35.02
C GLY A 91 -19.87 5.31 34.82
N PRO A 92 -19.16 5.90 35.80
CA PRO A 92 -17.86 6.53 35.59
C PRO A 92 -16.69 5.56 35.80
N GLY A 93 -15.64 5.69 34.97
CA GLY A 93 -14.43 4.86 35.07
C GLY A 93 -13.16 5.60 34.64
N THR A 94 -12.53 6.25 35.62
CA THR A 94 -11.07 6.52 35.71
C THR A 94 -10.37 7.25 34.56
N ALA A 95 -10.29 8.58 34.70
CA ALA A 95 -9.33 9.42 33.98
C ALA A 95 -7.89 9.12 34.43
N GLY A 96 -7.04 8.71 33.48
CA GLY A 96 -5.58 8.79 33.59
C GLY A 96 -5.11 10.23 33.37
N PRO A 97 -3.87 10.58 33.77
CA PRO A 97 -3.42 11.96 33.83
C PRO A 97 -3.15 12.53 32.43
N GLY A 98 -3.95 13.55 32.07
CA GLY A 98 -3.56 14.74 31.31
C GLY A 98 -2.91 14.54 29.94
N ASP A 99 -3.73 14.40 28.90
CA ASP A 99 -3.34 14.58 27.49
C ASP A 99 -3.49 16.06 27.06
N THR A 100 -3.09 17.00 27.92
CA THR A 100 -3.26 18.45 27.66
C THR A 100 -2.37 18.97 26.54
N ASP A 101 -1.30 18.25 26.19
CA ASP A 101 -0.39 18.62 25.10
C ASP A 101 -0.97 18.30 23.71
N GLY A 102 -2.01 17.46 23.63
CA GLY A 102 -2.63 17.03 22.36
C GLY A 102 -3.60 18.05 21.76
N GLU A 103 -4.33 18.78 22.58
CA GLU A 103 -5.35 19.74 22.13
C GLU A 103 -4.74 21.03 21.57
N GLU A 104 -3.68 21.57 22.20
CA GLU A 104 -2.99 22.76 21.70
C GLU A 104 -2.30 22.51 20.36
N ASP A 105 -1.67 21.35 20.18
CA ASP A 105 -1.03 20.93 18.94
C ASP A 105 -2.06 20.68 17.81
N ALA A 106 -3.22 20.11 18.14
CA ALA A 106 -4.30 19.87 17.18
C ALA A 106 -4.92 21.18 16.64
N ALA A 107 -5.06 22.22 17.47
CA ALA A 107 -5.57 23.52 17.04
C ALA A 107 -4.57 24.25 16.13
N LEU A 108 -3.28 24.18 16.44
CA LEU A 108 -2.21 24.81 15.66
C LEU A 108 -2.14 24.27 14.22
N TYR A 109 -2.27 22.94 14.08
CA TYR A 109 -2.12 22.25 12.81
C TYR A 109 -3.42 22.09 12.01
N ARG A 110 -4.52 22.71 12.43
CA ARG A 110 -5.81 22.62 11.72
C ARG A 110 -5.71 23.24 10.33
N ALA A 111 -5.91 22.41 9.30
CA ALA A 111 -5.95 22.85 7.92
C ALA A 111 -7.27 23.56 7.59
N ASP A 112 -7.17 24.67 6.84
CA ASP A 112 -8.32 25.38 6.28
C ASP A 112 -8.68 24.74 4.93
N PRO A 113 -9.94 24.32 4.69
CA PRO A 113 -10.38 23.85 3.37
C PRO A 113 -10.15 24.83 2.22
N ALA A 114 -9.99 26.13 2.51
CA ALA A 114 -9.64 27.16 1.54
C ALA A 114 -8.13 27.21 1.18
N ASP A 115 -7.27 26.44 1.86
CA ASP A 115 -5.84 26.38 1.55
C ASP A 115 -5.60 25.76 0.16
N GLU A 116 -4.71 26.37 -0.63
CA GLU A 116 -4.36 25.95 -1.98
C GLU A 116 -3.92 24.47 -2.06
N LEU A 117 -3.21 24.01 -1.04
CA LEU A 117 -2.71 22.64 -0.93
C LEU A 117 -3.53 21.80 0.06
N TYR A 118 -4.78 22.18 0.32
CA TYR A 118 -5.71 21.35 1.08
C TYR A 118 -6.07 20.08 0.30
N CYS A 119 -5.89 18.92 0.94
CA CYS A 119 -6.32 17.61 0.44
C CYS A 119 -7.34 17.02 1.42
N GLY A 120 -8.59 16.86 0.97
CA GLY A 120 -9.67 16.30 1.81
C GLY A 120 -9.53 14.82 2.15
N TYR A 121 -8.53 14.12 1.60
CA TYR A 121 -8.18 12.75 1.98
C TYR A 121 -7.01 12.70 2.99
N ASP A 122 -6.41 13.86 3.32
CA ASP A 122 -5.28 13.93 4.22
C ASP A 122 -5.69 14.26 5.67
N SER A 123 -6.06 13.22 6.42
CA SER A 123 -6.42 13.30 7.83
C SER A 123 -5.25 13.60 8.79
N THR A 124 -4.06 13.98 8.29
CA THR A 124 -2.91 14.41 9.11
C THR A 124 -3.19 15.68 9.90
N TRP A 125 -4.01 16.58 9.33
CA TRP A 125 -4.18 17.95 9.81
C TRP A 125 -5.55 18.20 10.47
N GLU A 126 -6.35 17.15 10.65
CA GLU A 126 -7.68 17.24 11.26
C GLU A 126 -7.59 17.14 12.80
N ALA A 127 -8.43 17.91 13.48
CA ALA A 127 -8.62 17.83 14.93
C ALA A 127 -9.30 16.51 15.32
N GLU A 128 -9.14 16.07 16.58
CA GLU A 128 -9.62 14.75 17.04
C GLU A 128 -11.13 14.68 17.32
N VAL A 129 -11.90 15.76 17.08
CA VAL A 129 -13.31 15.83 17.48
C VAL A 129 -14.25 15.92 16.29
N SER A 130 -15.02 14.83 16.14
CA SER A 130 -16.33 14.63 15.50
C SER A 130 -16.88 15.74 14.60
N ASP A 131 -16.77 15.53 13.30
CA ASP A 131 -17.89 15.78 12.38
C ASP A 131 -17.75 14.84 11.17
N GLU A 132 -18.24 13.61 11.32
CA GLU A 132 -18.44 12.63 10.24
C GLU A 132 -19.41 13.11 9.14
N ARG A 133 -19.86 14.37 9.19
CA ARG A 133 -20.86 14.94 8.27
C ARG A 133 -20.36 16.04 7.36
N THR A 134 -19.04 16.28 7.26
CA THR A 134 -18.51 17.28 6.30
C THR A 134 -17.72 16.69 5.12
N LEU A 135 -17.68 15.36 4.95
CA LEU A 135 -16.92 14.74 3.85
C LEU A 135 -17.68 14.67 2.51
N ALA A 136 -18.90 15.18 2.45
CA ALA A 136 -19.71 15.21 1.23
C ALA A 136 -20.24 16.62 0.95
N GLY A 137 -19.35 17.57 0.66
CA GLY A 137 -19.81 18.88 0.23
C GLY A 137 -18.71 19.89 -0.04
N SER A 138 -18.53 20.20 -1.32
CA SER A 138 -17.94 21.44 -1.84
C SER A 138 -16.42 21.61 -1.63
N TRP A 139 -15.67 21.65 -2.73
CA TRP A 139 -15.00 22.85 -3.24
C TRP A 139 -14.26 22.46 -4.54
N ARG A 140 -14.79 22.89 -5.69
CA ARG A 140 -14.09 22.78 -6.97
C ARG A 140 -13.08 23.92 -7.03
N PRO A 141 -11.76 23.68 -7.16
CA PRO A 141 -10.82 24.77 -7.35
C PRO A 141 -11.12 25.48 -8.67
N ALA A 142 -11.12 26.81 -8.65
CA ALA A 142 -11.34 27.65 -9.84
C ALA A 142 -10.18 27.55 -10.86
N ALA A 143 -9.06 26.93 -10.47
CA ALA A 143 -7.85 26.79 -11.29
C ALA A 143 -7.38 25.31 -11.33
N PRO A 144 -6.73 24.88 -12.44
CA PRO A 144 -6.16 23.54 -12.54
C PRO A 144 -5.06 23.34 -11.49
N ARG A 145 -5.18 22.28 -10.68
CA ARG A 145 -4.18 21.96 -9.64
C ARG A 145 -2.85 21.51 -10.28
N PRO A 146 -1.70 21.78 -9.64
CA PRO A 146 -0.41 21.28 -10.11
C PRO A 146 -0.41 19.75 -10.23
N TYR A 147 0.19 19.21 -11.30
CA TYR A 147 0.25 17.75 -11.54
C TYR A 147 0.76 16.96 -10.32
N LYS A 148 1.78 17.49 -9.63
CA LYS A 148 2.36 16.89 -8.42
C LYS A 148 1.35 16.79 -7.28
N PHE A 149 0.52 17.82 -7.11
CA PHE A 149 -0.56 17.80 -6.12
C PHE A 149 -1.63 16.78 -6.50
N SER A 150 -2.04 16.68 -7.76
CA SER A 150 -3.00 15.66 -8.20
C SER A 150 -2.47 14.23 -8.01
N ARG A 151 -1.16 13.99 -8.15
CA ARG A 151 -0.57 12.69 -7.80
C ARG A 151 -0.65 12.42 -6.29
N PHE A 152 -0.30 13.43 -5.48
CA PHE A 152 -0.44 13.34 -4.02
C PHE A 152 -1.88 13.06 -3.61
N GLU A 153 -2.87 13.78 -4.14
CA GLU A 153 -4.29 13.62 -3.80
C GLU A 153 -4.80 12.20 -4.09
N ASN A 154 -4.38 11.59 -5.20
CA ASN A 154 -4.72 10.21 -5.51
C ASN A 154 -4.07 9.21 -4.55
N ALA A 155 -2.81 9.44 -4.15
CA ALA A 155 -2.13 8.63 -3.15
C ALA A 155 -2.76 8.81 -1.76
N ALA A 156 -3.10 10.04 -1.38
CA ALA A 156 -3.77 10.37 -0.14
C ALA A 156 -5.12 9.67 -0.02
N ARG A 157 -5.89 9.53 -1.11
CA ARG A 157 -7.13 8.75 -1.14
C ARG A 157 -6.91 7.26 -0.79
N ASP A 158 -5.87 6.64 -1.35
CA ASP A 158 -5.54 5.24 -1.02
C ASP A 158 -5.15 5.10 0.45
N MET A 159 -4.29 5.99 0.92
CA MET A 159 -3.83 5.97 2.30
C MET A 159 -4.97 6.33 3.29
N TYR A 160 -5.91 7.19 2.89
CA TYR A 160 -7.12 7.48 3.65
C TYR A 160 -7.95 6.22 3.84
N ASN A 161 -8.25 5.48 2.76
CA ASN A 161 -9.02 4.25 2.84
C ASN A 161 -8.36 3.25 3.79
N TYR A 162 -7.04 3.09 3.69
CA TYR A 162 -6.27 2.24 4.59
C TYR A 162 -6.35 2.66 6.06
N ARG A 163 -6.16 3.94 6.37
CA ARG A 163 -6.18 4.45 7.76
C ARG A 163 -7.57 4.44 8.39
N HIS A 164 -8.63 4.34 7.59
CA HIS A 164 -10.03 4.30 8.04
C HIS A 164 -10.66 2.91 7.87
N ASP A 165 -9.85 1.85 7.89
CA ASP A 165 -10.32 0.46 7.84
C ASP A 165 -11.21 0.14 6.62
N TYR A 166 -10.87 0.71 5.47
CA TYR A 166 -11.51 0.42 4.17
C TYR A 166 -13.05 0.57 4.18
N PRO A 167 -13.59 1.78 4.42
CA PRO A 167 -15.03 1.99 4.69
C PRO A 167 -15.96 1.59 3.53
N LEU A 168 -15.44 1.57 2.29
CA LEU A 168 -16.22 1.15 1.11
C LEU A 168 -16.43 -0.37 1.06
N TRP A 169 -15.59 -1.16 1.75
CA TRP A 169 -15.69 -2.62 1.74
C TRP A 169 -16.84 -3.13 2.61
N ASP A 170 -17.20 -2.38 3.65
CA ASP A 170 -18.39 -2.67 4.48
C ASP A 170 -19.71 -2.47 3.72
N SER A 171 -19.69 -1.71 2.60
CA SER A 171 -20.87 -1.43 1.77
C SER A 171 -21.11 -2.43 0.64
N PHE A 172 -20.16 -3.33 0.37
CA PHE A 172 -20.36 -4.43 -0.57
C PHE A 172 -20.56 -5.72 0.24
N PRO A 173 -21.82 -6.18 0.42
CA PRO A 173 -22.06 -7.49 0.97
C PRO A 173 -21.56 -8.51 -0.06
N ILE A 174 -20.29 -8.89 0.04
CA ILE A 174 -19.80 -10.07 -0.64
C ILE A 174 -20.53 -11.22 0.03
N SER A 175 -21.61 -11.68 -0.61
CA SER A 175 -22.32 -12.89 -0.26
C SER A 175 -21.46 -14.11 -0.57
N PHE A 176 -20.33 -14.29 0.12
CA PHE A 176 -19.50 -15.48 -0.02
C PHE A 176 -18.95 -15.92 1.33
N VAL A 177 -19.58 -16.98 1.84
CA VAL A 177 -19.06 -18.01 2.74
C VAL A 177 -18.28 -17.46 3.94
N GLU A 178 -18.90 -17.53 5.12
CA GLU A 178 -18.20 -17.77 6.38
C GLU A 178 -17.35 -19.06 6.24
N GLN A 179 -16.27 -18.99 5.49
CA GLN A 179 -15.26 -20.02 5.54
C GLN A 179 -14.33 -19.56 6.65
N ASP A 180 -14.54 -20.11 7.84
CA ASP A 180 -13.65 -20.09 9.02
C ASP A 180 -12.21 -20.60 8.71
N ASP A 181 -11.86 -20.72 7.43
CA ASP A 181 -10.64 -21.30 6.91
C ASP A 181 -9.43 -20.35 7.03
N LYS A 182 -9.66 -19.09 7.45
CA LYS A 182 -8.67 -18.04 7.82
C LYS A 182 -7.31 -18.29 7.16
N PRO A 183 -7.23 -18.14 5.82
CA PRO A 183 -6.13 -18.68 5.02
C PRO A 183 -4.80 -17.99 5.30
N ASN A 184 -4.83 -16.67 5.56
CA ASN A 184 -3.63 -15.92 5.91
C ASN A 184 -3.12 -16.39 7.28
N LEU A 185 -3.98 -16.44 8.30
CA LEU A 185 -3.60 -16.93 9.62
C LEU A 185 -3.06 -18.37 9.54
N CYS A 186 -3.71 -19.26 8.79
CA CYS A 186 -3.21 -20.62 8.57
C CYS A 186 -1.83 -20.66 7.89
N PHE A 187 -1.56 -19.75 6.94
CA PHE A 187 -0.22 -19.59 6.35
C PHE A 187 0.82 -19.17 7.40
N TYR A 188 0.49 -18.18 8.24
CA TYR A 188 1.37 -17.72 9.31
C TYR A 188 1.60 -18.76 10.40
N LEU A 189 0.65 -19.65 10.63
CA LEU A 189 0.81 -20.80 11.53
C LEU A 189 1.54 -21.98 10.88
N GLY A 190 1.98 -21.84 9.63
CA GLY A 190 2.67 -22.90 8.88
C GLY A 190 1.76 -24.07 8.48
N LYS A 191 0.43 -23.92 8.59
CA LYS A 191 -0.56 -24.95 8.25
C LYS A 191 -0.90 -24.98 6.76
N LYS A 192 -0.71 -23.86 6.07
CA LYS A 192 -0.94 -23.73 4.63
C LYS A 192 0.28 -23.14 3.91
N PRO A 193 0.56 -23.56 2.67
CA PRO A 193 1.57 -22.92 1.85
C PRO A 193 1.00 -21.69 1.12
N SER A 194 1.89 -20.80 0.67
CA SER A 194 1.54 -19.76 -0.29
C SER A 194 1.17 -20.37 -1.63
N LEU A 195 0.18 -19.80 -2.30
CA LEU A 195 -0.17 -20.13 -3.69
C LEU A 195 0.28 -19.02 -4.65
N PRO A 196 0.66 -19.35 -5.90
CA PRO A 196 0.65 -20.70 -6.50
C PRO A 196 1.90 -21.54 -6.21
N ASP A 197 2.95 -20.99 -5.58
CA ASP A 197 4.27 -21.62 -5.53
C ASP A 197 4.42 -22.77 -4.52
N GLY A 198 3.46 -22.97 -3.62
CA GLY A 198 3.47 -24.05 -2.64
C GLY A 198 4.50 -23.90 -1.52
N VAL A 199 4.91 -22.66 -1.17
CA VAL A 199 5.98 -22.39 -0.19
C VAL A 199 5.41 -22.08 1.19
N TYR A 200 5.87 -22.78 2.22
CA TYR A 200 5.47 -22.50 3.61
C TYR A 200 6.26 -21.34 4.21
N ILE A 201 5.69 -20.66 5.20
CA ILE A 201 6.31 -19.51 5.86
C ILE A 201 7.72 -19.78 6.40
N HIS A 202 7.93 -20.95 7.02
CA HIS A 202 9.24 -21.35 7.52
C HIS A 202 10.29 -21.54 6.41
N ASN A 203 9.88 -21.94 5.20
CA ASN A 203 10.80 -22.07 4.06
C ASN A 203 11.20 -20.68 3.53
N PHE A 204 10.30 -19.69 3.57
CA PHE A 204 10.72 -18.30 3.29
C PHE A 204 11.78 -17.85 4.29
N HIS A 205 11.55 -18.04 5.59
CA HIS A 205 12.48 -17.58 6.62
C HIS A 205 13.83 -18.31 6.62
N ASN A 206 13.86 -19.60 6.29
CA ASN A 206 15.08 -20.41 6.36
C ASN A 206 15.85 -20.43 5.02
N ASP A 207 15.15 -20.53 3.88
CA ASP A 207 15.79 -20.79 2.59
C ASP A 207 15.89 -19.56 1.69
N TRP A 208 15.09 -18.51 1.95
CA TRP A 208 15.08 -17.29 1.13
C TRP A 208 15.83 -16.13 1.79
N TYR A 209 16.14 -16.21 3.09
CA TYR A 209 16.96 -15.21 3.76
C TYR A 209 18.34 -15.14 3.09
N GLY A 210 18.77 -13.93 2.71
CA GLY A 210 20.00 -13.72 1.92
C GLY A 210 19.91 -14.12 0.44
N ASN A 211 18.82 -14.75 -0.02
CA ASN A 211 18.64 -15.13 -1.42
C ASN A 211 17.90 -14.04 -2.21
N TYR A 212 18.62 -12.95 -2.45
CA TYR A 212 18.03 -11.73 -2.99
C TYR A 212 17.51 -11.87 -4.42
N ASP A 213 18.16 -12.67 -5.28
CA ASP A 213 17.70 -12.89 -6.64
C ASP A 213 16.31 -13.53 -6.66
N LYS A 214 16.05 -14.45 -5.73
CA LYS A 214 14.76 -15.12 -5.60
C LYS A 214 13.66 -14.15 -5.12
N LEU A 215 13.97 -13.28 -4.15
CA LEU A 215 13.05 -12.24 -3.66
C LEU A 215 12.77 -11.15 -4.70
N GLU A 216 13.73 -10.85 -5.57
CA GLU A 216 13.51 -9.90 -6.66
C GLU A 216 12.62 -10.53 -7.75
N TYR A 217 12.96 -11.74 -8.22
CA TYR A 217 12.34 -12.35 -9.40
C TYR A 217 10.95 -12.95 -9.14
N VAL A 218 10.69 -13.47 -7.93
CA VAL A 218 9.38 -14.04 -7.60
C VAL A 218 8.46 -12.93 -7.08
N HIS A 219 7.27 -12.77 -7.66
CA HIS A 219 6.37 -11.66 -7.30
C HIS A 219 5.14 -12.06 -6.47
N THR A 220 4.82 -13.35 -6.45
CA THR A 220 3.62 -13.96 -5.84
C THR A 220 3.65 -14.01 -4.32
N TYR A 221 4.85 -14.07 -3.71
CA TYR A 221 5.01 -14.27 -2.27
C TYR A 221 4.57 -13.06 -1.43
N ILE A 222 4.68 -11.84 -1.96
CA ILE A 222 4.57 -10.62 -1.16
C ILE A 222 3.17 -10.45 -0.55
N GLN A 223 2.14 -10.95 -1.24
CA GLN A 223 0.76 -10.90 -0.74
C GLN A 223 0.51 -11.90 0.39
N TRP A 224 1.27 -13.00 0.44
CA TRP A 224 1.21 -13.97 1.54
C TRP A 224 2.03 -13.52 2.74
N LEU A 225 3.24 -12.99 2.51
CA LEU A 225 4.07 -12.45 3.60
C LEU A 225 3.55 -11.13 4.17
N PHE A 226 2.75 -10.37 3.42
CA PHE A 226 2.17 -9.10 3.88
C PHE A 226 0.76 -8.94 3.30
N PRO A 227 -0.22 -9.70 3.82
CA PRO A 227 -1.59 -9.65 3.34
C PRO A 227 -2.24 -8.32 3.75
N LEU A 228 -3.21 -7.87 2.97
CA LEU A 228 -3.98 -6.63 3.20
C LEU A 228 -5.47 -6.94 3.04
N GLN A 229 -6.33 -6.04 3.50
CA GLN A 229 -7.77 -6.09 3.24
C GLN A 229 -8.13 -5.75 1.78
N GLU A 230 -7.16 -5.27 1.01
CA GLU A 230 -7.30 -4.99 -0.43
C GLU A 230 -6.65 -6.08 -1.30
N PRO A 231 -7.24 -6.40 -2.46
CA PRO A 231 -6.67 -7.37 -3.39
C PRO A 231 -5.32 -6.90 -3.94
N GLY A 232 -4.49 -7.84 -4.37
CA GLY A 232 -3.23 -7.55 -5.07
C GLY A 232 -3.16 -8.25 -6.42
N MET A 233 -1.95 -8.45 -6.95
CA MET A 233 -1.76 -9.02 -8.30
C MET A 233 -1.83 -10.56 -8.34
N ASN A 234 -1.57 -11.22 -7.21
CA ASN A 234 -1.74 -12.65 -7.01
C ASN A 234 -3.20 -12.92 -6.63
N ASN A 235 -3.97 -13.47 -7.56
CA ASN A 235 -5.39 -13.81 -7.36
C ASN A 235 -5.59 -15.01 -6.43
N ASP A 236 -4.54 -15.82 -6.21
CA ASP A 236 -4.61 -16.97 -5.30
C ASP A 236 -4.36 -16.57 -3.83
N ALA A 237 -3.92 -15.33 -3.57
CA ALA A 237 -3.76 -14.81 -2.23
C ALA A 237 -5.06 -14.16 -1.75
N SER A 238 -5.58 -14.59 -0.60
CA SER A 238 -6.80 -14.05 0.00
C SER A 238 -6.54 -12.71 0.69
N THR A 239 -7.50 -11.80 0.62
CA THR A 239 -7.48 -10.56 1.41
C THR A 239 -7.73 -10.87 2.88
N LEU A 240 -7.20 -10.05 3.78
CA LEU A 240 -7.51 -10.11 5.21
C LEU A 240 -8.98 -9.75 5.44
N THR A 241 -9.62 -10.49 6.34
CA THR A 241 -10.93 -10.14 6.91
C THR A 241 -10.76 -9.56 8.30
N LYS A 242 -11.74 -8.78 8.79
CA LYS A 242 -11.69 -8.20 10.15
C LYS A 242 -11.54 -9.27 11.23
N GLY A 243 -12.31 -10.36 11.14
CA GLY A 243 -12.21 -11.49 12.07
C GLY A 243 -10.87 -12.23 11.99
N GLU A 244 -10.25 -12.34 10.81
CA GLU A 244 -8.91 -12.91 10.69
C GLU A 244 -7.83 -12.01 11.29
N ILE A 245 -7.98 -10.68 11.19
CA ILE A 245 -7.09 -9.71 11.85
C ILE A 245 -7.17 -9.85 13.38
N GLU A 246 -8.37 -9.92 13.95
CA GLU A 246 -8.56 -10.11 15.39
C GLU A 246 -7.84 -11.38 15.91
N ASP A 247 -8.06 -12.51 15.23
CA ASP A 247 -7.41 -13.78 15.58
C ASP A 247 -5.88 -13.73 15.39
N PHE A 248 -5.42 -13.04 14.35
CA PHE A 248 -3.99 -12.83 14.13
C PHE A 248 -3.35 -12.04 15.27
N LEU A 249 -3.97 -10.94 15.70
CA LEU A 249 -3.48 -10.07 16.77
C LEU A 249 -3.41 -10.83 18.11
N ALA A 250 -4.34 -11.75 18.36
CA ALA A 250 -4.35 -12.62 19.53
C ALA A 250 -3.30 -13.76 19.48
N ASN A 251 -2.65 -13.99 18.34
CA ASN A 251 -1.75 -15.12 18.13
C ASN A 251 -0.27 -14.73 18.14
N GLY A 252 0.45 -15.13 19.20
CA GLY A 252 1.89 -14.84 19.35
C GLY A 252 2.77 -15.41 18.24
N THR A 253 2.50 -16.64 17.78
CA THR A 253 3.27 -17.29 16.71
C THR A 253 3.10 -16.59 15.37
N ALA A 254 1.88 -16.16 15.04
CA ALA A 254 1.62 -15.42 13.80
C ALA A 254 2.36 -14.08 13.80
N ARG A 255 2.34 -13.36 14.93
CA ARG A 255 3.07 -12.09 15.11
C ARG A 255 4.58 -12.27 15.02
N GLU A 256 5.14 -13.31 15.64
CA GLU A 256 6.57 -13.64 15.54
C GLU A 256 6.97 -13.94 14.09
N ASN A 257 6.13 -14.68 13.36
CA ASN A 257 6.39 -14.97 11.96
C ASN A 257 6.25 -13.75 11.03
N LEU A 258 5.40 -12.78 11.36
CA LEU A 258 5.37 -11.47 10.66
C LEU A 258 6.65 -10.68 10.92
N LEU A 259 7.14 -10.64 12.16
CA LEU A 259 8.41 -10.00 12.49
C LEU A 259 9.56 -10.61 11.68
N ARG A 260 9.68 -11.94 11.63
CA ARG A 260 10.70 -12.62 10.81
C ARG A 260 10.56 -12.33 9.31
N SER A 261 9.33 -12.21 8.82
CA SER A 261 9.07 -11.82 7.43
C SER A 261 9.50 -10.38 7.16
N TYR A 262 9.28 -9.48 8.12
CA TYR A 262 9.71 -8.10 8.06
C TYR A 262 11.23 -7.98 8.04
N GLU A 263 11.94 -8.68 8.93
CA GLU A 263 13.41 -8.72 8.95
C GLU A 263 13.99 -9.25 7.63
N LEU A 264 13.40 -10.31 7.07
CA LEU A 264 13.78 -10.84 5.76
C LEU A 264 13.66 -9.78 4.66
N MET A 265 12.56 -9.01 4.65
CA MET A 265 12.39 -7.96 3.64
C MET A 265 13.28 -6.74 3.91
N LEU A 266 13.53 -6.36 5.16
CA LEU A 266 14.51 -5.32 5.50
C LEU A 266 15.89 -5.69 4.97
N ASP A 267 16.35 -6.92 5.24
CA ASP A 267 17.65 -7.42 4.78
C ASP A 267 17.76 -7.38 3.25
N PHE A 268 16.70 -7.78 2.56
CA PHE A 268 16.58 -7.68 1.11
C PHE A 268 16.66 -6.24 0.57
N TYR A 269 16.21 -5.26 1.35
CA TYR A 269 16.32 -3.84 1.03
C TYR A 269 17.66 -3.22 1.46
N GLY A 270 18.55 -3.99 2.10
CA GLY A 270 19.82 -3.48 2.64
C GLY A 270 19.65 -2.70 3.93
N ILE A 271 18.62 -3.04 4.70
CA ILE A 271 18.23 -2.41 5.95
C ILE A 271 18.28 -3.50 7.04
N MET A 272 18.59 -3.12 8.27
CA MET A 272 18.50 -4.03 9.41
C MET A 272 17.70 -3.41 10.54
N LEU A 273 16.94 -4.25 11.25
CA LEU A 273 16.25 -3.90 12.48
C LEU A 273 17.26 -3.86 13.63
N CYS A 274 17.38 -2.73 14.30
CA CYS A 274 18.27 -2.54 15.44
C CYS A 274 17.59 -2.84 16.77
N ASN A 275 16.30 -2.56 16.84
CA ASN A 275 15.54 -2.63 18.08
C ASN A 275 14.10 -3.05 17.79
N GLU A 276 13.76 -4.29 18.17
CA GLU A 276 12.42 -4.85 17.99
C GLU A 276 11.34 -4.13 18.82
N LYS A 277 11.70 -3.42 19.89
CA LYS A 277 10.71 -2.69 20.72
C LYS A 277 10.33 -1.34 20.11
N THR A 278 11.29 -0.65 19.51
CA THR A 278 11.08 0.71 18.97
C THR A 278 10.89 0.72 17.46
N GLY A 279 11.23 -0.38 16.76
CA GLY A 279 11.23 -0.42 15.30
C GLY A 279 12.43 0.28 14.66
N GLU A 280 13.42 0.71 15.44
CA GLU A 280 14.58 1.44 14.92
C GLU A 280 15.33 0.61 13.88
N VAL A 281 15.63 1.20 12.73
CA VAL A 281 16.36 0.55 11.62
C VAL A 281 17.62 1.34 11.24
N LYS A 282 18.59 0.65 10.63
CA LYS A 282 19.77 1.26 10.02
C LYS A 282 20.16 0.54 8.73
N ARG A 283 21.14 1.09 8.00
CA ARG A 283 21.73 0.42 6.83
C ARG A 283 22.37 -0.91 7.27
N ALA A 284 22.07 -1.99 6.55
CA ALA A 284 22.77 -3.26 6.69
C ALA A 284 24.18 -3.18 6.06
N SER A 285 25.04 -4.17 6.32
CA SER A 285 26.43 -4.15 5.82
C SER A 285 26.55 -4.11 4.29
N HIS A 286 25.62 -4.76 3.59
CA HIS A 286 25.52 -4.91 2.13
C HIS A 286 24.58 -3.88 1.49
N TRP A 287 24.26 -2.78 2.18
CA TRP A 287 23.25 -1.80 1.73
C TRP A 287 23.49 -1.26 0.31
N ARG A 288 24.75 -1.08 -0.11
CA ARG A 288 25.09 -0.47 -1.42
C ARG A 288 24.48 -1.24 -2.59
N ASP A 289 24.66 -2.56 -2.60
CA ASP A 289 24.15 -3.42 -3.67
C ASP A 289 22.62 -3.47 -3.64
N ARG A 290 22.03 -3.47 -2.44
CA ARG A 290 20.57 -3.51 -2.28
C ARG A 290 19.88 -2.19 -2.63
N PHE A 291 20.53 -1.06 -2.35
CA PHE A 291 20.05 0.26 -2.76
C PHE A 291 20.15 0.44 -4.27
N CYS A 292 21.22 -0.07 -4.89
CA CYS A 292 21.32 -0.17 -6.34
C CYS A 292 20.13 -0.96 -6.91
N ASN A 293 19.80 -2.12 -6.31
CA ASN A 293 18.63 -2.90 -6.70
C ASN A 293 17.32 -2.11 -6.56
N LEU A 294 17.08 -1.48 -5.41
CA LEU A 294 15.88 -0.69 -5.15
C LEU A 294 15.69 0.46 -6.14
N ASN A 295 16.76 1.17 -6.48
CA ASN A 295 16.70 2.25 -7.46
C ASN A 295 16.36 1.75 -8.87
N ASN A 296 16.75 0.53 -9.22
CA ASN A 296 16.52 -0.04 -10.54
C ASN A 296 15.17 -0.78 -10.68
N HIS A 297 14.52 -1.12 -9.57
CA HIS A 297 13.32 -1.95 -9.56
C HIS A 297 12.17 -1.30 -8.79
N THR A 298 11.46 -0.39 -9.46
CA THR A 298 10.42 0.47 -8.87
C THR A 298 9.20 -0.28 -8.33
N HIS A 299 8.98 -1.54 -8.73
CA HIS A 299 7.89 -2.35 -8.16
C HIS A 299 8.10 -2.63 -6.66
N ASN A 300 9.35 -2.57 -6.17
CA ASN A 300 9.65 -2.67 -4.74
C ASN A 300 9.02 -1.51 -3.94
N ASN A 301 8.74 -0.36 -4.56
CA ASN A 301 8.01 0.71 -3.90
C ASN A 301 6.60 0.27 -3.49
N LEU A 302 5.90 -0.50 -4.35
CA LEU A 302 4.57 -1.06 -4.04
C LEU A 302 4.66 -2.13 -2.95
N ARG A 303 5.74 -2.95 -2.96
CA ARG A 303 5.99 -3.94 -1.91
C ARG A 303 6.23 -3.27 -0.55
N ILE A 304 6.99 -2.18 -0.49
CA ILE A 304 7.24 -1.42 0.73
C ILE A 304 5.94 -0.77 1.25
N THR A 305 5.14 -0.15 0.37
CA THR A 305 3.82 0.36 0.77
C THR A 305 2.95 -0.75 1.37
N ARG A 306 2.94 -1.94 0.77
CA ARG A 306 2.21 -3.11 1.29
C ARG A 306 2.70 -3.53 2.67
N ILE A 307 4.02 -3.60 2.86
CA ILE A 307 4.64 -3.93 4.15
C ILE A 307 4.23 -2.90 5.21
N LEU A 308 4.33 -1.60 4.93
CA LEU A 308 3.93 -0.55 5.86
C LEU A 308 2.46 -0.67 6.26
N LYS A 309 1.55 -0.88 5.29
CA LYS A 309 0.12 -1.06 5.56
C LYS A 309 -0.13 -2.28 6.46
N CYS A 310 0.48 -3.42 6.10
CA CYS A 310 0.38 -4.68 6.83
C CYS A 310 0.87 -4.55 8.28
N LEU A 311 2.02 -3.90 8.50
CA LEU A 311 2.56 -3.66 9.85
C LEU A 311 1.60 -2.88 10.73
N GLY A 312 0.98 -1.82 10.20
CA GLY A 312 -0.02 -1.07 10.96
C GLY A 312 -1.26 -1.89 11.30
N THR A 313 -1.77 -2.69 10.35
CA THR A 313 -2.97 -3.52 10.54
C THR A 313 -2.73 -4.70 11.49
N LEU A 314 -1.55 -5.34 11.43
CA LEU A 314 -1.26 -6.59 12.15
C LEU A 314 -0.42 -6.38 13.43
N GLY A 315 -0.51 -5.21 14.04
CA GLY A 315 -0.05 -4.98 15.42
C GLY A 315 1.40 -4.51 15.56
N PHE A 316 2.00 -3.95 14.51
CA PHE A 316 3.33 -3.32 14.51
C PHE A 316 3.33 -1.86 14.00
N PRO A 317 2.39 -0.98 14.42
CA PRO A 317 2.36 0.41 13.96
C PRO A 317 3.65 1.18 14.30
N HIS A 318 4.25 0.89 15.44
CA HIS A 318 5.51 1.47 15.91
C HIS A 318 6.71 1.21 14.98
N TYR A 319 6.62 0.29 14.01
CA TYR A 319 7.68 0.07 13.01
C TYR A 319 7.55 0.99 11.79
N GLN A 320 6.39 1.60 11.58
CA GLN A 320 6.12 2.40 10.38
C GLN A 320 6.99 3.67 10.38
N ALA A 321 6.90 4.51 11.41
CA ALA A 321 7.59 5.79 11.43
C ALA A 321 9.13 5.67 11.36
N PRO A 322 9.81 4.77 12.11
CA PRO A 322 11.25 4.59 11.98
C PRO A 322 11.69 4.19 10.56
N LEU A 323 10.96 3.28 9.91
CA LEU A 323 11.26 2.84 8.55
C LEU A 323 11.05 3.98 7.54
N VAL A 324 9.97 4.74 7.68
CA VAL A 324 9.70 5.89 6.80
C VAL A 324 10.74 6.98 7.00
N HIS A 325 11.11 7.28 8.24
CA HIS A 325 12.18 8.24 8.55
C HIS A 325 13.50 7.81 7.92
N PHE A 326 13.83 6.52 7.97
CA PHE A 326 15.00 5.98 7.28
C PHE A 326 14.96 6.29 5.77
N PHE A 327 13.85 6.01 5.09
CA PHE A 327 13.73 6.35 3.66
C PHE A 327 13.78 7.86 3.40
N LEU A 328 13.19 8.71 4.26
CA LEU A 328 13.32 10.16 4.13
C LEU A 328 14.77 10.63 4.24
N MET A 329 15.54 10.09 5.21
CA MET A 329 16.96 10.35 5.34
C MET A 329 17.75 9.93 4.09
N GLU A 330 17.49 8.74 3.57
CA GLU A 330 18.19 8.21 2.39
C GLU A 330 17.84 8.95 1.09
N THR A 331 16.63 9.51 1.00
CA THR A 331 16.14 10.18 -0.22
C THR A 331 16.38 11.69 -0.23
N LEU A 332 16.22 12.36 0.92
CA LEU A 332 16.26 13.82 1.02
C LEU A 332 17.59 14.35 1.54
N VAL A 333 18.24 13.63 2.46
CA VAL A 333 19.49 14.09 3.08
C VAL A 333 20.71 13.48 2.39
N ARG A 334 20.70 12.16 2.18
CA ARG A 334 21.85 11.43 1.62
C ARG A 334 21.80 11.33 0.09
N GLY A 335 20.61 11.40 -0.51
CA GLY A 335 20.43 11.34 -1.97
C GLY A 335 20.74 9.98 -2.60
N GLU A 336 20.69 8.90 -1.83
CA GLU A 336 21.12 7.56 -2.25
C GLU A 336 19.98 6.75 -2.89
N LEU A 337 18.72 7.12 -2.62
CA LEU A 337 17.52 6.45 -3.13
C LEU A 337 16.60 7.35 -3.98
N PRO A 338 17.12 8.11 -4.97
CA PRO A 338 16.34 9.12 -5.69
C PRO A 338 15.07 8.56 -6.35
N ASN A 339 15.08 7.31 -6.82
CA ASN A 339 13.95 6.69 -7.52
C ASN A 339 12.82 6.22 -6.57
N ILE A 340 13.05 6.27 -5.26
CA ILE A 340 12.04 5.95 -4.24
C ILE A 340 11.38 7.22 -3.69
N LYS A 341 12.03 8.39 -3.82
CA LYS A 341 11.61 9.69 -3.24
C LYS A 341 10.12 10.00 -3.43
N ASP A 342 9.60 9.82 -4.64
CA ASP A 342 8.18 10.04 -4.95
C ASP A 342 7.26 9.11 -4.13
N SER A 343 7.62 7.83 -3.98
CA SER A 343 6.85 6.87 -3.20
C SER A 343 6.94 7.15 -1.70
N VAL A 344 8.10 7.60 -1.20
CA VAL A 344 8.24 8.02 0.20
C VAL A 344 7.26 9.13 0.53
N LEU A 345 7.28 10.18 -0.29
CA LEU A 345 6.51 11.39 -0.03
C LEU A 345 5.02 11.22 -0.32
N ASN A 346 4.63 10.45 -1.33
CA ASN A 346 3.22 10.27 -1.67
C ASN A 346 2.52 9.15 -0.87
N TYR A 347 3.26 8.08 -0.50
CA TYR A 347 2.66 6.88 0.10
C TYR A 347 3.25 6.57 1.46
N PHE A 348 4.58 6.44 1.60
CA PHE A 348 5.15 5.83 2.81
C PHE A 348 4.88 6.68 4.06
N VAL A 349 5.05 8.00 3.97
CA VAL A 349 4.70 8.94 5.05
C VAL A 349 3.23 8.80 5.45
N PHE A 350 2.35 8.67 4.47
CA PHE A 350 0.92 8.61 4.70
C PHE A 350 0.43 7.21 5.09
N ALA A 351 1.25 6.17 4.97
CA ALA A 351 0.95 4.84 5.51
C ALA A 351 1.11 4.77 7.04
N VAL A 352 1.81 5.73 7.67
CA VAL A 352 1.95 5.77 9.13
C VAL A 352 0.60 6.06 9.78
N LEU A 353 0.15 5.17 10.67
CA LEU A 353 -1.14 5.31 11.35
C LEU A 353 -1.12 6.47 12.35
N ASP A 354 -0.09 6.55 13.18
CA ASP A 354 0.05 7.59 14.21
C ASP A 354 0.09 8.99 13.56
N LYS A 355 -0.85 9.83 13.97
CA LYS A 355 -1.03 11.17 13.41
C LYS A 355 0.14 12.09 13.75
N ARG A 356 0.66 12.02 14.99
CA ARG A 356 1.75 12.89 15.48
C ARG A 356 3.07 12.51 14.77
N GLU A 357 3.38 11.22 14.67
CA GLU A 357 4.55 10.74 13.92
C GLU A 357 4.47 11.13 12.45
N ARG A 358 3.30 10.99 11.82
CA ARG A 358 3.09 11.40 10.43
C ARG A 358 3.35 12.90 10.23
N ARG A 359 2.85 13.78 11.11
CA ARG A 359 3.16 15.22 11.08
C ARG A 359 4.66 15.49 11.19
N ASN A 360 5.35 14.81 12.11
CA ASN A 360 6.79 14.93 12.30
C ASN A 360 7.57 14.52 11.05
N LEU A 361 7.15 13.45 10.39
CA LEU A 361 7.75 12.98 9.13
C LEU A 361 7.51 13.97 7.98
N VAL A 362 6.32 14.55 7.85
CA VAL A 362 6.04 15.59 6.84
C VAL A 362 6.85 16.85 7.13
N LYS A 363 6.98 17.27 8.39
CA LYS A 363 7.83 18.41 8.78
C LYS A 363 9.29 18.14 8.46
N PHE A 364 9.80 16.95 8.80
CA PHE A 364 11.16 16.52 8.44
C PHE A 364 11.36 16.57 6.93
N ALA A 365 10.40 16.04 6.17
CA ALA A 365 10.44 16.06 4.71
C ALA A 365 10.46 17.50 4.19
N TYR A 366 9.59 18.37 4.71
CA TYR A 366 9.54 19.77 4.33
C TYR A 366 10.88 20.45 4.57
N LEU A 367 11.49 20.32 5.75
CA LEU A 367 12.76 20.98 6.10
C LEU A 367 13.93 20.51 5.23
N ASN A 368 13.93 19.24 4.80
CA ASN A 368 15.01 18.65 4.00
C ASN A 368 14.72 18.60 2.48
N TYR A 369 13.58 19.11 2.02
CA TYR A 369 13.26 19.15 0.59
C TYR A 369 13.86 20.40 -0.09
N ASP A 370 14.74 20.25 -1.07
CA ASP A 370 15.44 21.40 -1.70
C ASP A 370 14.48 22.45 -2.28
N ARG A 371 13.45 22.00 -3.01
CA ARG A 371 12.54 22.87 -3.76
C ARG A 371 11.23 23.09 -3.01
N LYS A 372 11.27 23.95 -1.99
CA LYS A 372 10.12 24.25 -1.12
C LYS A 372 8.90 24.75 -1.91
N ASP A 373 9.13 25.45 -3.02
CA ASP A 373 8.11 25.92 -3.97
C ASP A 373 7.28 24.77 -4.58
N GLU A 374 7.85 23.57 -4.68
CA GLU A 374 7.17 22.39 -5.20
C GLU A 374 6.69 21.42 -4.11
N PHE A 375 6.74 21.80 -2.83
CA PHE A 375 6.33 20.91 -1.75
C PHE A 375 4.81 20.90 -1.62
N VAL A 376 4.18 19.76 -1.92
CA VAL A 376 2.71 19.63 -2.03
C VAL A 376 2.08 18.77 -0.93
N TRP A 377 2.88 18.17 -0.06
CA TRP A 377 2.44 17.15 0.91
C TRP A 377 1.98 17.73 2.25
N CYS A 378 1.81 19.05 2.35
CA CYS A 378 1.12 19.69 3.46
C CYS A 378 0.52 21.04 3.03
N PRO A 379 -0.55 21.51 3.69
CA PRO A 379 -1.15 22.82 3.48
C PRO A 379 -0.14 23.97 3.52
N ARG A 380 -0.35 24.99 2.69
CA ARG A 380 0.51 26.17 2.56
C ARG A 380 0.65 26.92 3.89
N LYS A 381 -0.44 27.08 4.63
CA LYS A 381 -0.45 27.70 5.97
C LYS A 381 0.54 27.02 6.91
N ILE A 382 0.63 25.70 6.86
CA ILE A 382 1.53 24.90 7.70
C ILE A 382 2.98 25.09 7.28
N GLN A 383 3.24 25.13 5.98
CA GLN A 383 4.58 25.44 5.45
C GLN A 383 5.08 26.82 5.90
N MET A 384 4.19 27.83 5.90
CA MET A 384 4.51 29.18 6.37
C MET A 384 4.87 29.20 7.86
N MET A 385 4.14 28.46 8.71
CA MET A 385 4.46 28.34 10.13
C MET A 385 5.86 27.76 10.36
N TRP A 386 6.21 26.69 9.64
CA TRP A 386 7.55 26.08 9.76
C TRP A 386 8.67 26.96 9.22
N SER A 387 8.42 27.69 8.11
CA SER A 387 9.38 28.66 7.57
C SER A 387 9.68 29.78 8.56
N GLY A 388 8.65 30.30 9.24
CA GLY A 388 8.80 31.33 10.26
C GLY A 388 9.60 30.85 11.47
N LEU A 389 9.40 29.60 11.91
CA LEU A 389 10.19 28.98 12.98
C LEU A 389 11.66 28.81 12.58
N SER A 390 11.95 28.37 11.35
CA SER A 390 13.34 28.21 10.87
C SER A 390 14.12 29.52 10.75
N ALA A 391 13.44 30.66 10.61
CA ALA A 391 14.08 31.98 10.57
C ALA A 391 14.46 32.51 11.97
N SER A 392 13.99 31.84 13.03
CA SER A 392 14.17 32.27 14.42
C SER A 392 15.21 31.49 15.22
N GLU A 393 15.87 30.48 14.65
CA GLU A 393 17.04 29.84 15.27
C GLU A 393 18.28 30.74 15.09
N PRO A 394 18.85 31.33 16.16
CA PRO A 394 20.00 32.22 16.02
C PRO A 394 21.24 31.39 15.68
N GLY A 395 21.92 31.76 14.58
CA GLY A 395 23.28 31.32 14.31
C GLY A 395 24.20 31.71 15.47
N ASP A 396 25.01 30.75 15.90
CA ASP A 396 26.06 30.89 16.91
C ASP A 396 26.89 32.15 16.63
N GLY A 397 26.69 33.16 17.47
CA GLY A 397 27.25 34.49 17.33
C GLY A 397 28.73 34.51 17.68
N ASP A 398 29.51 34.95 16.69
CA ASP A 398 30.88 35.45 16.77
C ASP A 398 31.22 36.07 18.14
N LYS A 399 31.90 35.30 19.00
CA LYS A 399 32.59 35.84 20.19
C LYS A 399 33.91 36.45 19.77
N LYS A 400 33.88 37.71 19.38
CA LYS A 400 35.02 38.62 19.52
C LYS A 400 34.82 39.46 20.77
N ASP A 401 35.44 39.04 21.86
CA ASP A 401 35.77 39.95 22.95
C ASP A 401 37.29 39.94 23.14
N GLY A 402 37.87 41.09 22.82
CA GLY A 402 39.28 41.39 23.00
C GLY A 402 39.62 41.64 24.46
N TYR A 403 40.87 41.34 24.81
CA TYR A 403 41.52 41.84 26.01
C TYR A 403 42.61 42.81 25.59
N GLU A 404 42.37 44.10 25.80
CA GLU A 404 43.40 45.11 26.08
C GLU A 404 43.30 45.46 27.57
N LEU A 405 44.29 45.01 28.35
CA LEU A 405 45.16 45.76 29.27
C LEU A 405 45.90 44.81 30.22
#